data_AF-A0A532DC19-F1
#
_entry.id   AF-A0A532DC19-F1
#
_cell.length_a   1.000
_cell.length_b   1.000
_cell.length_c   1.000
_cell.angle_alpha   90.00
_cell.angle_beta   90.00
_cell.angle_gamma   90.00
#
_symmetry.space_group_name_H-M   'P 1'
#
loop_
_entity.id
_entity.type
_entity.pdbx_description
1 polymer ?
#
loop_
_entity_poly.entity_id
_entity_poly.type
_entity_poly.pdbx_seq_one_letter_code
_entity_poly.pdbx_strand_id
1 'polypeptide(L)'
;MRNKIPCTALSLLQLEPAMIQSVVEGRAYKLGQQYVTENRVRIIAADDAEVSGSVLGNTGMHETRIRLKGGTLQTKCTCAADEQPFCRHCCAILLQYHADLAKRGGVTTDGKPEPTVERVLEAEIVDTNTAPPPPRTESAGAGSGLGMGVGAGGQLREIMLFLDWLQAAIQAHETHQAFPDHQSLGGGEAAKWAQGIQRMESQSRWGEQQMTSLQADVKERDAQVLRLTQDLERMTQESKSAQSAADTLRRDLSHAQQTIARLTEAEQEHAKTTHQFMSVMDKLQSKGVELDQMAGTLQDVSAAIRSISQSSRS
;
A
#
# COMPACT_ATOMS: atom_id res chain seq x y z
N MET A 1 -20.56 8.92 -13.55
CA MET A 1 -20.85 10.33 -13.19
C MET A 1 -19.64 10.98 -12.51
N ARG A 2 -19.54 12.31 -12.50
CA ARG A 2 -18.47 13.04 -11.80
C ARG A 2 -19.09 14.20 -11.00
N ASN A 3 -19.10 14.09 -9.68
CA ASN A 3 -19.63 15.15 -8.81
C ASN A 3 -18.48 15.82 -8.05
N LYS A 4 -18.63 17.11 -7.77
CA LYS A 4 -17.66 17.92 -7.02
C LYS A 4 -18.41 18.64 -5.90
N ILE A 5 -17.99 18.43 -4.66
CA ILE A 5 -18.59 19.07 -3.49
C ILE A 5 -17.50 19.88 -2.79
N PRO A 6 -17.73 21.18 -2.50
CA PRO A 6 -16.87 21.94 -1.61
C PRO A 6 -16.82 21.26 -0.25
N CYS A 7 -15.62 21.03 0.27
CA CYS A 7 -15.41 20.28 1.49
C CYS A 7 -14.34 20.97 2.34
N THR A 8 -14.65 21.22 3.62
CA THR A 8 -13.69 21.79 4.58
C THR A 8 -12.73 20.76 5.17
N ALA A 9 -12.96 19.47 4.91
CA ALA A 9 -12.08 18.40 5.36
C ALA A 9 -10.71 18.49 4.68
N LEU A 10 -9.66 18.22 5.45
CA LEU A 10 -8.28 18.11 4.97
C LEU A 10 -7.89 16.66 4.63
N SER A 11 -8.61 15.68 5.20
CA SER A 11 -8.44 14.25 4.97
C SER A 11 -9.82 13.56 4.92
N LEU A 12 -9.92 12.46 4.18
CA LEU A 12 -11.11 11.59 4.15
C LEU A 12 -11.45 11.04 5.53
N LEU A 13 -10.47 10.92 6.44
CA LEU A 13 -10.67 10.53 7.83
C LEU A 13 -11.61 11.46 8.60
N GLN A 14 -11.69 12.73 8.19
CA GLN A 14 -12.52 13.73 8.84
C GLN A 14 -13.98 13.70 8.36
N LEU A 15 -14.32 12.86 7.37
CA LEU A 15 -15.68 12.76 6.82
C LEU A 15 -16.55 11.77 7.59
N GLU A 16 -16.77 12.02 8.87
CA GLU A 16 -17.53 11.11 9.73
C GLU A 16 -18.91 10.71 9.13
N PRO A 17 -19.41 9.49 9.42
CA PRO A 17 -20.70 9.02 8.92
C PRO A 17 -21.88 10.00 9.10
N ALA A 18 -21.89 10.76 10.19
CA ALA A 18 -22.90 11.79 10.45
C ALA A 18 -22.84 12.95 9.44
N MET A 19 -21.64 13.35 9.00
CA MET A 19 -21.46 14.37 7.97
C MET A 19 -21.84 13.84 6.58
N ILE A 20 -21.60 12.56 6.31
CA ILE A 20 -22.05 11.94 5.06
C ILE A 20 -23.58 11.91 5.03
N GLN A 21 -24.23 11.58 6.15
CA GLN A 21 -25.69 11.55 6.24
C GLN A 21 -26.35 12.92 6.03
N SER A 22 -25.70 14.02 6.44
CA SER A 22 -26.28 15.37 6.32
C SER A 22 -26.21 15.94 4.90
N VAL A 23 -25.30 15.42 4.05
CA VAL A 23 -25.07 15.91 2.68
C VAL A 23 -25.77 15.06 1.63
N VAL A 24 -26.16 13.84 1.97
CA VAL A 24 -26.73 12.85 1.05
C VAL A 24 -28.22 12.71 1.26
N GLU A 25 -28.96 12.49 0.17
CA GLU A 25 -30.37 12.11 0.27
C GLU A 25 -30.57 10.89 1.18
N GLY A 26 -31.53 10.98 2.11
CA GLY A 26 -31.73 9.94 3.13
C GLY A 26 -31.97 8.53 2.58
N ARG A 27 -32.51 8.41 1.35
CA ARG A 27 -32.67 7.11 0.67
C ARG A 27 -31.33 6.53 0.22
N ALA A 28 -30.46 7.35 -0.37
CA ALA A 28 -29.14 6.93 -0.84
C ALA A 28 -28.24 6.53 0.35
N TYR A 29 -28.33 7.24 1.47
CA TYR A 29 -27.61 6.88 2.69
C TYR A 29 -28.06 5.53 3.26
N LYS A 30 -29.38 5.30 3.39
CA LYS A 30 -29.93 4.01 3.88
C LYS A 30 -29.53 2.83 3.00
N LEU A 31 -29.60 2.99 1.68
CA LEU A 31 -29.15 1.95 0.74
C LEU A 31 -27.64 1.72 0.81
N GLY A 32 -26.85 2.80 0.96
CA GLY A 32 -25.41 2.68 1.14
C GLY A 32 -25.06 1.92 2.42
N GLN A 33 -25.76 2.19 3.52
CA GLN A 33 -25.62 1.46 4.77
C GLN A 33 -26.01 -0.02 4.63
N GLN A 34 -27.11 -0.29 3.92
CA GLN A 34 -27.55 -1.66 3.62
C GLN A 34 -26.47 -2.47 2.89
N TYR A 35 -25.85 -1.88 1.86
CA TYR A 35 -24.78 -2.55 1.12
C TYR A 35 -23.56 -2.87 1.99
N VAL A 36 -23.22 -1.99 2.92
CA VAL A 36 -22.16 -2.24 3.90
C VAL A 36 -22.56 -3.40 4.83
N THR A 37 -23.77 -3.40 5.38
CA THR A 37 -24.25 -4.47 6.28
C THR A 37 -24.37 -5.84 5.59
N GLU A 38 -24.65 -5.85 4.29
CA GLU A 38 -24.74 -7.06 3.46
C GLU A 38 -23.37 -7.53 2.94
N ASN A 39 -22.25 -6.90 3.35
CA ASN A 39 -20.89 -7.18 2.86
C ASN A 39 -20.76 -7.10 1.33
N ARG A 40 -21.48 -6.17 0.70
CA ARG A 40 -21.50 -5.96 -0.76
C ARG A 40 -20.49 -4.90 -1.22
N VAL A 41 -19.62 -4.45 -0.33
CA VAL A 41 -18.64 -3.38 -0.57
C VAL A 41 -17.23 -3.92 -0.36
N ARG A 42 -16.36 -3.71 -1.34
CA ARG A 42 -14.94 -4.06 -1.25
C ARG A 42 -14.08 -2.82 -1.53
N ILE A 43 -13.27 -2.43 -0.56
CA ILE A 43 -12.27 -1.36 -0.73
C ILE A 43 -11.06 -1.95 -1.46
N ILE A 44 -10.68 -1.36 -2.58
CA ILE A 44 -9.55 -1.80 -3.41
C ILE A 44 -8.27 -1.04 -3.04
N ALA A 45 -8.38 0.28 -2.85
CA ALA A 45 -7.29 1.13 -2.42
C ALA A 45 -7.83 2.29 -1.59
N ALA A 46 -7.18 2.61 -0.48
CA ALA A 46 -7.56 3.72 0.37
C ALA A 46 -6.33 4.39 0.98
N ASP A 47 -6.30 5.71 0.89
CA ASP A 47 -5.37 6.60 1.58
C ASP A 47 -6.15 7.80 2.17
N ASP A 48 -5.44 8.75 2.77
CA ASP A 48 -6.06 9.90 3.44
C ASP A 48 -6.72 10.91 2.47
N ALA A 49 -6.42 10.83 1.18
CA ALA A 49 -6.88 11.75 0.13
C ALA A 49 -7.72 11.07 -0.96
N GLU A 50 -7.68 9.76 -1.11
CA GLU A 50 -8.37 8.99 -2.13
C GLU A 50 -8.81 7.61 -1.60
N VAL A 51 -10.07 7.27 -1.85
CA VAL A 51 -10.60 5.92 -1.61
C VAL A 51 -11.26 5.40 -2.89
N SER A 52 -10.97 4.16 -3.24
CA SER A 52 -11.55 3.48 -4.37
C SER A 52 -11.92 2.04 -4.03
N GLY A 53 -13.00 1.58 -4.64
CA GLY A 53 -13.52 0.26 -4.38
C GLY A 53 -14.66 -0.11 -5.33
N SER A 54 -15.21 -1.28 -5.08
CA SER A 54 -16.31 -1.83 -5.85
C SER A 54 -17.50 -2.14 -4.94
N VAL A 55 -18.70 -1.83 -5.43
CA VAL A 55 -19.96 -2.05 -4.73
C VAL A 55 -20.84 -2.91 -5.60
N LEU A 56 -21.26 -4.07 -5.10
CA LEU A 56 -22.24 -4.91 -5.77
C LEU A 56 -23.63 -4.31 -5.55
N GLY A 57 -24.09 -3.46 -6.47
CA GLY A 57 -25.43 -2.89 -6.45
C GLY A 57 -26.47 -3.87 -6.99
N ASN A 58 -27.76 -3.48 -6.95
CA ASN A 58 -28.85 -4.34 -7.45
C ASN A 58 -28.81 -4.57 -8.97
N THR A 59 -28.08 -3.72 -9.70
CA THR A 59 -27.94 -3.80 -11.16
C THR A 59 -26.57 -4.32 -11.59
N GLY A 60 -25.80 -4.92 -10.68
CA GLY A 60 -24.44 -5.41 -10.93
C GLY A 60 -23.36 -4.64 -10.18
N MET A 61 -22.10 -4.90 -10.55
CA MET A 61 -20.91 -4.35 -9.91
C MET A 61 -20.65 -2.91 -10.35
N HIS A 62 -20.44 -2.01 -9.39
CA HIS A 62 -20.16 -0.60 -9.63
C HIS A 62 -18.81 -0.19 -9.05
N GLU A 63 -17.93 0.31 -9.90
CA GLU A 63 -16.66 0.88 -9.48
C GLU A 63 -16.84 2.32 -9.04
N THR A 64 -16.22 2.65 -7.90
CA THR A 64 -16.36 3.94 -7.27
C THR A 64 -14.99 4.45 -6.81
N ARG A 65 -14.70 5.71 -7.09
CA ARG A 65 -13.50 6.42 -6.69
C ARG A 65 -13.87 7.79 -6.13
N ILE A 66 -13.34 8.11 -4.96
CA ILE A 66 -13.61 9.33 -4.21
C ILE A 66 -12.28 9.95 -3.85
N ARG A 67 -12.09 11.23 -4.19
CA ARG A 67 -10.83 11.93 -3.99
C ARG A 67 -11.05 13.32 -3.40
N LEU A 68 -10.31 13.64 -2.36
CA LEU A 68 -10.23 14.96 -1.76
C LEU A 68 -9.03 15.71 -2.34
N LYS A 69 -9.28 16.79 -3.07
CA LYS A 69 -8.22 17.62 -3.66
C LYS A 69 -8.53 19.10 -3.47
N GLY A 70 -7.68 19.81 -2.72
CA GLY A 70 -7.77 21.26 -2.53
C GLY A 70 -9.11 21.73 -1.97
N GLY A 71 -9.63 21.07 -0.93
CA GLY A 71 -10.92 21.41 -0.32
C GLY A 71 -12.14 21.10 -1.20
N THR A 72 -11.98 20.21 -2.20
CA THR A 72 -13.10 19.72 -3.02
C THR A 72 -13.09 18.20 -3.02
N LEU A 73 -14.23 17.62 -2.67
CA LEU A 73 -14.47 16.19 -2.71
C LEU A 73 -15.03 15.82 -4.08
N GLN A 74 -14.27 15.02 -4.82
CA GLN A 74 -14.59 14.59 -6.17
C GLN A 74 -14.99 13.12 -6.15
N THR A 75 -16.14 12.78 -6.71
CA THR A 75 -16.60 11.39 -6.78
C THR A 75 -16.82 10.96 -8.21
N LYS A 76 -16.42 9.72 -8.50
CA LYS A 76 -16.63 9.05 -9.77
C LYS A 76 -17.20 7.66 -9.50
N CYS A 77 -18.41 7.41 -9.98
CA CYS A 77 -19.05 6.10 -9.93
C CYS A 77 -19.50 5.67 -11.33
N THR A 78 -19.45 4.37 -11.63
CA THR A 78 -19.93 3.78 -12.89
C THR A 78 -21.44 3.65 -12.96
N CYS A 79 -22.17 3.87 -11.86
CA CYS A 79 -23.63 3.75 -11.88
C CYS A 79 -24.31 4.85 -12.70
N ALA A 80 -25.47 4.51 -13.26
CA ALA A 80 -26.36 5.41 -13.99
C ALA A 80 -27.38 6.14 -13.09
N ALA A 81 -27.17 6.18 -11.77
CA ALA A 81 -28.09 6.81 -10.82
C ALA A 81 -27.89 8.33 -10.74
N ASP A 82 -28.94 9.11 -10.97
CA ASP A 82 -28.92 10.59 -10.94
C ASP A 82 -28.88 11.20 -9.51
N GLU A 83 -28.52 10.40 -8.50
CA GLU A 83 -28.43 10.82 -7.10
C GLU A 83 -27.30 11.85 -6.93
N GLN A 84 -27.66 13.06 -6.49
CA GLN A 84 -26.74 14.15 -6.18
C GLN A 84 -26.78 14.44 -4.68
N PRO A 85 -25.66 14.79 -4.05
CA PRO A 85 -24.32 14.90 -4.63
C PRO A 85 -23.52 13.59 -4.57
N PHE A 86 -23.99 12.59 -3.81
CA PHE A 86 -23.47 11.22 -3.80
C PHE A 86 -24.55 10.22 -4.14
N CYS A 87 -24.19 9.24 -4.96
CA CYS A 87 -25.00 8.04 -5.08
C CYS A 87 -24.78 7.10 -3.89
N ARG A 88 -25.74 6.22 -3.66
CA ARG A 88 -25.69 5.10 -2.70
C ARG A 88 -24.38 4.31 -2.72
N HIS A 89 -23.72 4.14 -3.87
CA HIS A 89 -22.43 3.44 -3.95
C HIS A 89 -21.27 4.29 -3.40
N CYS A 90 -21.25 5.60 -3.67
CA CYS A 90 -20.29 6.52 -3.06
C CYS A 90 -20.45 6.54 -1.53
N CYS A 91 -21.68 6.56 -1.04
CA CYS A 91 -21.97 6.49 0.39
C CYS A 91 -21.49 5.18 0.99
N ALA A 92 -21.78 4.04 0.34
CA ALA A 92 -21.36 2.73 0.81
C ALA A 92 -19.83 2.62 0.95
N ILE A 93 -19.07 3.14 -0.01
CA ILE A 93 -17.60 3.16 0.04
C ILE A 93 -17.07 3.99 1.20
N LEU A 94 -17.60 5.19 1.42
CA LEU A 94 -17.19 6.02 2.54
C LEU A 94 -17.53 5.39 3.88
N LEU A 95 -18.73 4.81 4.00
CA LEU A 95 -19.17 4.12 5.22
C LEU A 95 -18.29 2.90 5.52
N GLN A 96 -17.96 2.11 4.49
CA GLN A 96 -17.05 0.96 4.63
C GLN A 96 -15.65 1.39 5.05
N TYR A 97 -15.11 2.47 4.43
CA TYR A 97 -13.81 3.03 4.80
C TYR A 97 -13.76 3.43 6.29
N HIS A 98 -14.79 4.11 6.80
CA HIS A 98 -14.88 4.44 8.22
C HIS A 98 -15.07 3.21 9.12
N ALA A 99 -15.84 2.21 8.68
CA ALA A 99 -15.99 0.96 9.44
C ALA A 99 -14.66 0.21 9.56
N ASP A 100 -13.86 0.17 8.49
CA ASP A 100 -12.55 -0.48 8.48
C ASP A 100 -11.53 0.29 9.32
N LEU A 101 -11.59 1.62 9.34
CA LEU A 101 -10.80 2.45 10.24
C LEU A 101 -11.16 2.25 11.70
N ALA A 102 -12.46 2.14 12.03
CA ALA A 102 -12.90 1.85 13.40
C ALA A 102 -12.39 0.49 13.88
N LYS A 103 -12.37 -0.53 13.00
CA LYS A 103 -11.78 -1.84 13.30
C LYS A 103 -10.26 -1.76 13.52
N ARG A 104 -9.56 -0.90 12.78
CA ARG A 104 -8.11 -0.68 12.92
C ARG A 104 -7.74 0.18 14.15
N GLY A 105 -8.60 1.13 14.51
CA GLY A 105 -8.41 2.04 15.65
C GLY A 105 -8.86 1.49 17.01
N GLY A 106 -9.45 0.30 17.06
CA GLY A 106 -9.86 -0.40 18.29
C GLY A 106 -8.76 -1.22 18.98
N VAL A 107 -7.51 -1.16 18.49
CA VAL A 107 -6.37 -1.86 19.09
C VAL A 107 -5.51 -0.86 19.86
N THR A 108 -5.83 -0.65 21.14
CA THR A 108 -4.89 -0.04 22.09
C THR A 108 -3.85 -1.07 22.52
N THR A 109 -2.58 -0.72 22.31
CA THR A 109 -1.37 -1.20 23.02
C THR A 109 -1.18 -2.72 23.10
N ASP A 110 -0.58 -3.32 22.06
CA ASP A 110 0.74 -3.94 22.16
C ASP A 110 1.15 -4.51 20.81
N GLY A 111 2.43 -4.32 20.48
CA GLY A 111 2.94 -4.47 19.12
C GLY A 111 2.99 -5.91 18.63
N LYS A 112 2.49 -6.13 17.41
CA LYS A 112 3.11 -6.95 16.34
C LYS A 112 2.28 -6.76 15.06
N PRO A 113 2.87 -6.46 13.89
CA PRO A 113 2.14 -6.54 12.64
C PRO A 113 2.02 -8.02 12.28
N GLU A 114 0.85 -8.61 12.55
CA GLU A 114 0.52 -9.93 12.04
C GLU A 114 -0.15 -9.76 10.66
N PRO A 115 0.34 -10.46 9.62
CA PRO A 115 -0.24 -10.37 8.29
C PRO A 115 -1.59 -11.09 8.29
N THR A 116 -2.67 -10.35 8.06
CA THR A 116 -3.98 -10.92 7.75
C THR A 116 -3.87 -11.71 6.45
N VAL A 117 -3.73 -13.03 6.61
CA VAL A 117 -4.03 -14.03 5.60
C VAL A 117 -5.49 -13.85 5.20
N GLU A 118 -5.74 -13.34 4.00
CA GLU A 118 -7.07 -13.37 3.40
C GLU A 118 -7.47 -14.83 3.19
N ARG A 119 -8.29 -15.29 4.13
CA ARG A 119 -9.06 -16.52 4.08
C ARG A 119 -10.00 -16.42 2.87
N VAL A 120 -9.64 -17.10 1.78
CA VAL A 120 -10.51 -17.37 0.64
C VAL A 120 -11.74 -18.10 1.17
N LEU A 121 -12.84 -17.37 1.35
CA LEU A 121 -14.16 -17.96 1.44
C LEU A 121 -14.56 -18.34 0.02
N GLU A 122 -14.67 -19.64 -0.21
CA GLU A 122 -15.39 -20.25 -1.32
C GLU A 122 -16.76 -19.55 -1.45
N ALA A 123 -16.93 -18.80 -2.53
CA ALA A 123 -18.25 -18.36 -2.94
C ALA A 123 -18.90 -19.54 -3.67
N GLU A 124 -19.92 -20.13 -3.03
CA GLU A 124 -20.93 -20.92 -3.73
C GLU A 124 -21.43 -20.13 -4.94
N ILE A 125 -21.32 -20.74 -6.11
CA ILE A 125 -21.86 -20.24 -7.36
C ILE A 125 -23.39 -20.35 -7.23
N VAL A 126 -24.04 -19.27 -6.77
CA VAL A 126 -25.49 -19.11 -6.89
C VAL A 126 -25.78 -18.82 -8.37
N ASP A 127 -26.26 -19.86 -9.04
CA ASP A 127 -26.65 -19.90 -10.43
C ASP A 127 -27.89 -19.02 -10.65
N THR A 128 -27.68 -17.74 -10.96
CA THR A 128 -28.76 -16.86 -11.46
C THR A 128 -28.64 -16.72 -12.97
N ASN A 129 -29.22 -17.66 -13.70
CA ASN A 129 -29.68 -17.42 -15.06
C ASN A 129 -31.20 -17.54 -15.14
N THR A 130 -31.81 -16.36 -15.07
CA THR A 130 -33.17 -16.02 -15.48
C THR A 130 -33.54 -16.62 -16.83
N ALA A 131 -34.59 -17.45 -16.82
CA ALA A 131 -35.34 -17.86 -18.00
C ALA A 131 -36.11 -16.66 -18.62
N PRO A 132 -36.23 -16.55 -19.96
CA PRO A 132 -37.28 -15.77 -20.59
C PRO A 132 -38.56 -16.61 -20.84
N PRO A 133 -39.74 -15.97 -20.89
CA PRO A 133 -41.05 -16.61 -20.76
C PRO A 133 -41.57 -17.25 -22.07
N PRO A 134 -42.54 -18.19 -22.00
CA PRO A 134 -43.17 -18.74 -23.19
C PRO A 134 -44.25 -17.79 -23.75
N PRO A 135 -44.35 -17.60 -25.08
CA PRO A 135 -45.56 -17.04 -25.67
C PRO A 135 -46.59 -18.16 -25.85
N ARG A 136 -47.74 -18.01 -25.19
CA ARG A 136 -49.00 -18.61 -25.65
C ARG A 136 -49.69 -17.60 -26.56
N THR A 137 -49.96 -18.01 -27.80
CA THR A 137 -51.10 -17.51 -28.57
C THR A 137 -51.68 -18.67 -29.35
N GLU A 138 -52.94 -18.95 -29.03
CA GLU A 138 -53.86 -19.77 -29.79
C GLU A 138 -54.05 -19.18 -31.19
N SER A 139 -54.04 -20.01 -32.22
CA SER A 139 -54.91 -19.83 -33.38
C SER A 139 -54.99 -21.13 -34.16
N ALA A 140 -56.22 -21.58 -34.30
CA ALA A 140 -56.69 -22.68 -35.10
C ALA A 140 -56.22 -22.63 -36.55
N GLY A 141 -56.26 -23.81 -37.19
CA GLY A 141 -56.91 -23.88 -38.50
C GLY A 141 -56.09 -24.47 -39.63
N ALA A 142 -56.36 -25.75 -39.88
CA ALA A 142 -56.54 -26.37 -41.20
C ALA A 142 -55.35 -26.42 -42.17
N GLY A 143 -54.92 -27.64 -42.47
CA GLY A 143 -54.01 -27.93 -43.58
C GLY A 143 -53.66 -29.40 -43.67
N SER A 144 -54.66 -30.20 -44.02
CA SER A 144 -54.55 -31.64 -44.29
C SER A 144 -53.36 -31.96 -45.21
N GLY A 145 -52.55 -32.92 -44.79
CA GLY A 145 -51.42 -33.45 -45.55
C GLY A 145 -51.08 -34.84 -45.02
N LEU A 146 -51.94 -35.80 -45.36
CA LEU A 146 -51.72 -37.23 -45.16
C LEU A 146 -50.34 -37.63 -45.74
N GLY A 147 -49.40 -37.97 -44.85
CA GLY A 147 -48.14 -38.61 -45.17
C GLY A 147 -47.88 -39.74 -44.19
N MET A 148 -48.26 -40.95 -44.61
CA MET A 148 -47.99 -42.20 -43.91
C MET A 148 -46.48 -42.42 -43.66
N GLY A 149 -46.15 -42.98 -42.50
CA GLY A 149 -45.25 -44.14 -42.42
C GLY A 149 -43.75 -43.92 -42.58
N VAL A 150 -43.12 -43.26 -41.60
CA VAL A 150 -41.71 -43.47 -41.22
C VAL A 150 -41.68 -43.30 -39.70
N GLY A 151 -41.40 -44.25 -38.81
CA GLY A 151 -40.88 -45.61 -38.87
C GLY A 151 -40.11 -45.75 -37.56
N ALA A 152 -40.57 -46.56 -36.60
CA ALA A 152 -39.90 -46.77 -35.31
C ALA A 152 -38.40 -47.15 -35.47
N GLY A 153 -38.01 -47.67 -36.64
CA GLY A 153 -36.62 -47.93 -37.01
C GLY A 153 -35.73 -46.69 -37.22
N GLY A 154 -36.28 -45.51 -37.55
CA GLY A 154 -35.50 -44.27 -37.68
C GLY A 154 -35.05 -43.72 -36.32
N GLN A 155 -35.96 -43.73 -35.35
CA GLN A 155 -35.67 -43.33 -33.96
C GLN A 155 -34.73 -44.34 -33.28
N LEU A 156 -34.91 -45.65 -33.51
CA LEU A 156 -33.98 -46.67 -33.01
C LEU A 156 -32.58 -46.50 -33.60
N ARG A 157 -32.46 -46.16 -34.89
CA ARG A 157 -31.19 -45.89 -35.55
C ARG A 157 -30.49 -44.65 -34.99
N GLU A 158 -31.23 -43.57 -34.74
CA GLU A 158 -30.70 -42.37 -34.09
C GLU A 158 -30.17 -42.68 -32.68
N ILE A 159 -30.91 -43.48 -31.91
CA ILE A 159 -30.49 -43.91 -30.57
C ILE A 159 -29.22 -44.78 -30.63
N MET A 160 -29.11 -45.72 -31.58
CA MET A 160 -27.90 -46.54 -31.73
C MET A 160 -26.68 -45.69 -32.12
N LEU A 161 -26.83 -44.76 -33.07
CA LEU A 161 -25.75 -43.84 -33.44
C LEU A 161 -25.33 -42.96 -32.26
N PHE A 162 -26.29 -42.53 -31.43
CA PHE A 162 -26.00 -41.77 -30.21
C PHE A 162 -25.26 -42.60 -29.17
N LEU A 163 -25.63 -43.86 -28.97
CA LEU A 163 -24.93 -44.76 -28.05
C LEU A 163 -23.48 -45.01 -28.52
N ASP A 164 -23.26 -45.22 -29.81
CA ASP A 164 -21.92 -45.37 -30.39
C ASP A 164 -21.09 -44.09 -30.18
N TRP A 165 -21.68 -42.92 -30.45
CA TRP A 165 -21.04 -41.63 -30.19
C TRP A 165 -20.74 -41.43 -28.70
N LEU A 166 -21.68 -41.77 -27.81
CA LEU A 166 -21.53 -41.64 -26.37
C LEU A 166 -20.41 -42.55 -25.86
N GLN A 167 -20.31 -43.77 -26.38
CA GLN A 167 -19.24 -44.69 -26.02
C GLN A 167 -17.87 -44.17 -26.46
N ALA A 168 -17.79 -43.58 -27.66
CA ALA A 168 -16.58 -42.90 -28.13
C ALA A 168 -16.25 -41.65 -27.29
N ALA A 169 -17.26 -40.88 -26.87
CA ALA A 169 -17.08 -39.70 -26.01
C ALA A 169 -16.60 -40.09 -24.59
N ILE A 170 -17.10 -41.20 -24.03
CA ILE A 170 -16.63 -41.74 -22.76
C ILE A 170 -15.15 -42.15 -22.87
N GLN A 171 -14.77 -42.85 -23.93
CA GLN A 171 -13.36 -43.21 -24.17
C GLN A 171 -12.47 -41.97 -24.36
N ALA A 172 -12.97 -40.95 -25.08
CA ALA A 172 -12.27 -39.68 -25.23
C ALA A 172 -12.11 -38.96 -23.88
N HIS A 173 -13.12 -39.00 -23.02
CA HIS A 173 -13.05 -38.44 -21.67
C HIS A 173 -11.98 -39.14 -20.81
N GLU A 174 -11.99 -40.48 -20.78
CA GLU A 174 -11.01 -41.29 -20.03
C GLU A 174 -9.58 -41.06 -20.51
N THR A 175 -9.40 -40.76 -21.79
CA THR A 175 -8.09 -40.48 -22.40
C THR A 175 -7.74 -38.99 -22.44
N HIS A 176 -8.55 -38.12 -21.82
CA HIS A 176 -8.43 -36.65 -21.87
C HIS A 176 -8.36 -36.05 -23.28
N GLN A 177 -8.94 -36.72 -24.29
CA GLN A 177 -9.02 -36.26 -25.67
C GLN A 177 -10.35 -35.56 -25.96
N ALA A 178 -10.37 -34.65 -26.94
CA ALA A 178 -11.58 -33.91 -27.31
C ALA A 178 -12.70 -34.85 -27.75
N PHE A 179 -13.95 -34.48 -27.43
CA PHE A 179 -15.10 -35.30 -27.81
C PHE A 179 -15.26 -35.39 -29.33
N PRO A 180 -15.71 -36.55 -29.84
CA PRO A 180 -15.92 -36.76 -31.27
C PRO A 180 -17.04 -35.86 -31.82
N ASP A 181 -16.94 -35.49 -33.09
CA ASP A 181 -17.91 -34.60 -33.74
C ASP A 181 -19.32 -35.20 -33.78
N HIS A 182 -20.30 -34.43 -33.31
CA HIS A 182 -21.71 -34.83 -33.28
C HIS A 182 -22.41 -34.75 -34.66
N GLN A 183 -21.72 -34.31 -35.72
CA GLN A 183 -22.29 -34.15 -37.07
C GLN A 183 -22.69 -35.49 -37.72
N SER A 184 -22.19 -36.61 -37.19
CA SER A 184 -22.55 -37.97 -37.59
C SER A 184 -23.93 -38.40 -37.05
N LEU A 185 -24.42 -37.72 -36.02
CA LEU A 185 -25.78 -37.85 -35.50
C LEU A 185 -26.66 -36.93 -36.35
N GLY A 186 -27.64 -37.49 -37.06
CA GLY A 186 -28.57 -36.69 -37.87
C GLY A 186 -29.25 -35.57 -37.06
N GLY A 187 -29.91 -34.61 -37.73
CA GLY A 187 -30.47 -33.39 -37.10
C GLY A 187 -31.64 -33.57 -36.10
N GLY A 188 -31.78 -34.73 -35.47
CA GLY A 188 -32.79 -35.05 -34.47
C GLY A 188 -32.44 -34.61 -33.05
N GLU A 189 -33.15 -35.14 -32.06
CA GLU A 189 -32.97 -34.79 -30.65
C GLU A 189 -31.64 -35.29 -30.08
N ALA A 190 -31.13 -36.44 -30.54
CA ALA A 190 -29.88 -36.99 -30.06
C ALA A 190 -28.67 -36.13 -30.42
N ALA A 191 -28.68 -35.48 -31.60
CA ALA A 191 -27.66 -34.51 -31.96
C ALA A 191 -27.66 -33.28 -31.06
N LYS A 192 -28.84 -32.83 -30.59
CA LYS A 192 -28.95 -31.72 -29.63
C LYS A 192 -28.35 -32.10 -28.27
N TRP A 193 -28.58 -33.33 -27.81
CA TRP A 193 -27.96 -33.85 -26.59
C TRP A 193 -26.44 -33.96 -26.73
N ALA A 194 -25.95 -34.53 -27.83
CA ALA A 194 -24.52 -34.63 -28.10
C ALA A 194 -23.84 -33.25 -28.17
N GLN A 195 -24.47 -32.28 -28.83
CA GLN A 195 -24.00 -30.90 -28.85
C GLN A 195 -24.01 -30.24 -27.47
N GLY A 196 -25.03 -30.53 -26.63
CA GLY A 196 -25.07 -30.07 -25.24
C GLY A 196 -23.90 -30.62 -24.42
N ILE A 197 -23.67 -31.92 -24.53
CA ILE A 197 -22.56 -32.62 -23.85
C ILE A 197 -21.20 -32.09 -24.32
N GLN A 198 -20.98 -31.91 -25.62
CA GLN A 198 -19.75 -31.35 -26.17
C GLN A 198 -19.50 -29.91 -25.69
N ARG A 199 -20.55 -29.08 -25.61
CA ARG A 199 -20.43 -27.71 -25.05
C ARG A 199 -20.03 -27.72 -23.58
N MET A 200 -20.64 -28.60 -22.76
CA MET A 200 -20.28 -28.73 -21.35
C MET A 200 -18.82 -29.19 -21.18
N GLU A 201 -18.37 -30.15 -21.99
CA GLU A 201 -16.99 -30.63 -21.96
C GLU A 201 -15.98 -29.54 -22.35
N SER A 202 -16.25 -28.81 -23.44
CA SER A 202 -15.40 -27.70 -23.88
C SER A 202 -15.35 -26.58 -22.83
N GLN A 203 -16.47 -26.31 -22.17
CA GLN A 203 -16.54 -25.36 -21.06
C GLN A 203 -15.75 -25.85 -19.84
N SER A 204 -15.83 -27.14 -19.50
CA SER A 204 -15.06 -27.75 -18.41
C SER A 204 -13.55 -27.62 -18.67
N ARG A 205 -13.08 -27.98 -19.87
CA ARG A 205 -11.66 -27.83 -20.25
C ARG A 205 -11.21 -26.39 -20.21
N TRP A 206 -12.02 -25.47 -20.72
CA TRP A 206 -11.71 -24.06 -20.66
C TRP A 206 -11.58 -23.59 -19.21
N GLY A 207 -12.48 -24.02 -18.33
CA GLY A 207 -12.41 -23.77 -16.89
C GLY A 207 -11.13 -24.31 -16.25
N GLU A 208 -10.74 -25.55 -16.54
CA GLU A 208 -9.49 -26.16 -16.05
C GLU A 208 -8.24 -25.40 -16.52
N GLN A 209 -8.23 -24.96 -17.78
CA GLN A 209 -7.15 -24.13 -18.33
C GLN A 209 -7.08 -22.77 -17.63
N GLN A 210 -8.22 -22.12 -17.40
CA GLN A 210 -8.28 -20.86 -16.64
C GLN A 210 -7.80 -21.05 -15.20
N MET A 211 -8.22 -22.12 -14.53
CA MET A 211 -7.78 -22.43 -13.17
C MET A 211 -6.27 -22.67 -13.10
N THR A 212 -5.71 -23.41 -14.05
CA THR A 212 -4.27 -23.65 -14.13
C THR A 212 -3.50 -22.34 -14.37
N SER A 213 -4.01 -21.48 -15.25
CA SER A 213 -3.43 -20.15 -15.51
C SER A 213 -3.45 -19.28 -14.26
N LEU A 214 -4.61 -19.17 -13.60
CA LEU A 214 -4.74 -18.36 -12.39
C LEU A 214 -3.88 -18.90 -11.25
N GLN A 215 -3.76 -20.22 -11.10
CA GLN A 215 -2.85 -20.83 -10.12
C GLN A 215 -1.38 -20.49 -10.42
N ALA A 216 -0.99 -20.44 -11.69
CA ALA A 216 0.36 -20.01 -12.07
C ALA A 216 0.58 -18.53 -11.73
N ASP A 217 -0.39 -17.67 -12.02
CA ASP A 217 -0.33 -16.24 -11.71
C ASP A 217 -0.25 -16.00 -10.20
N VAL A 218 -1.05 -16.71 -9.39
CA VAL A 218 -1.00 -16.64 -7.92
C VAL A 218 0.39 -17.01 -7.41
N LYS A 219 0.96 -18.13 -7.88
CA LYS A 219 2.32 -18.55 -7.51
C LYS A 219 3.37 -17.51 -7.91
N GLU A 220 3.22 -16.88 -9.06
CA GLU A 220 4.13 -15.83 -9.53
C GLU A 220 4.05 -14.59 -8.64
N ARG A 221 2.84 -14.15 -8.28
CA ARG A 221 2.61 -13.02 -7.38
C ARG A 221 3.11 -13.32 -5.97
N ASP A 222 2.91 -14.53 -5.45
CA ASP A 222 3.46 -14.96 -4.15
C ASP A 222 4.99 -14.89 -4.14
N ALA A 223 5.63 -15.38 -5.20
CA ALA A 223 7.09 -15.27 -5.34
C ALA A 223 7.56 -13.81 -5.42
N GLN A 224 6.77 -12.93 -6.05
CA GLN A 224 7.05 -11.49 -6.09
C GLN A 224 6.93 -10.84 -4.72
N VAL A 225 5.88 -11.15 -3.95
CA VAL A 225 5.69 -10.65 -2.59
C VAL A 225 6.85 -11.09 -1.70
N LEU A 226 7.29 -12.35 -1.78
CA LEU A 226 8.44 -12.84 -1.02
C LEU A 226 9.72 -12.06 -1.34
N ARG A 227 10.00 -11.79 -2.62
CA ARG A 227 11.16 -10.98 -3.03
C ARG A 227 11.09 -9.55 -2.48
N LEU A 228 9.94 -8.89 -2.61
CA LEU A 228 9.76 -7.52 -2.10
C LEU A 228 9.90 -7.45 -0.58
N THR A 229 9.40 -8.45 0.15
CA THR A 229 9.56 -8.55 1.60
C THR A 229 11.05 -8.68 1.98
N GLN A 230 11.79 -9.56 1.30
CA GLN A 230 13.23 -9.73 1.53
C GLN A 230 14.03 -8.44 1.22
N ASP A 231 13.66 -7.73 0.15
CA ASP A 231 14.28 -6.46 -0.19
C ASP A 231 13.99 -5.37 0.87
N LEU A 232 12.76 -5.30 1.39
CA LEU A 232 12.39 -4.39 2.47
C LEU A 232 13.14 -4.69 3.77
N GLU A 233 13.30 -5.97 4.13
CA GLU A 233 14.08 -6.40 5.29
C GLU A 233 15.56 -6.00 5.14
N ARG A 234 16.14 -6.21 3.95
CA ARG A 234 17.52 -5.80 3.64
C ARG A 234 17.67 -4.29 3.76
N MET A 235 16.80 -3.50 3.12
CA MET A 235 16.83 -2.04 3.19
C MET A 235 16.67 -1.52 4.63
N THR A 236 15.82 -2.17 5.43
CA THR A 236 15.64 -1.84 6.85
C THR A 236 16.92 -2.09 7.64
N GLN A 237 17.61 -3.20 7.36
CA GLN A 237 18.87 -3.54 8.03
C GLN A 237 20.00 -2.57 7.64
N GLU A 238 20.10 -2.20 6.35
CA GLU A 238 21.04 -1.20 5.85
C GLU A 238 20.77 0.19 6.44
N SER A 239 19.49 0.58 6.58
CA SER A 239 19.12 1.84 7.23
C SER A 239 19.53 1.86 8.71
N LYS A 240 19.34 0.75 9.43
CA LYS A 240 19.77 0.63 10.84
C LYS A 240 21.29 0.72 10.99
N SER A 241 22.07 0.10 10.09
CA SER A 241 23.52 0.18 10.14
C SER A 241 24.04 1.58 9.77
N ALA A 242 23.41 2.24 8.79
CA ALA A 242 23.72 3.63 8.47
C ALA A 242 23.41 4.58 9.64
N GLN A 243 22.28 4.37 10.33
CA GLN A 243 21.89 5.15 11.50
C GLN A 243 22.90 5.01 12.65
N SER A 244 23.34 3.78 12.95
CA SER A 244 24.33 3.55 14.01
C SER A 244 25.70 4.14 13.67
N ALA A 245 26.10 4.12 12.39
CA ALA A 245 27.30 4.80 11.92
C ALA A 245 27.19 6.32 12.09
N ALA A 246 26.05 6.92 11.72
CA ALA A 246 25.79 8.34 11.89
C ALA A 246 25.82 8.77 13.37
N ASP A 247 25.22 7.98 14.27
CA ASP A 247 25.26 8.24 15.71
C ASP A 247 26.68 8.12 16.29
N THR A 248 27.51 7.25 15.72
CA THR A 248 28.93 7.15 16.09
C THR A 248 29.69 8.40 15.66
N LEU A 249 29.56 8.81 14.40
CA LEU A 249 30.20 10.03 13.90
C LEU A 249 29.75 11.28 14.66
N ARG A 250 28.48 11.35 15.08
CA ARG A 250 27.98 12.46 15.90
C ARG A 250 28.65 12.51 17.28
N ARG A 251 28.87 11.35 17.91
CA ARG A 251 29.61 11.26 19.18
C ARG A 251 31.06 11.69 19.01
N ASP A 252 31.72 11.24 17.94
CA ASP A 252 33.11 11.59 17.65
C ASP A 252 33.27 13.09 17.39
N LEU A 253 32.33 13.69 16.65
CA LEU A 253 32.30 15.13 16.40
C LEU A 253 32.12 15.92 17.71
N SER A 254 31.19 15.49 18.58
CA SER A 254 31.02 16.10 19.90
C SER A 254 32.29 15.97 20.76
N HIS A 255 32.98 14.84 20.70
CA HIS A 255 34.24 14.63 21.41
C HIS A 255 35.36 15.54 20.86
N ALA A 256 35.47 15.67 19.54
CA ALA A 256 36.42 16.57 18.89
C ALA A 256 36.16 18.03 19.28
N GLN A 257 34.89 18.47 19.31
CA GLN A 257 34.51 19.80 19.78
C GLN A 257 34.92 20.06 21.23
N GLN A 258 34.69 19.10 22.13
CA GLN A 258 35.14 19.21 23.52
C GLN A 258 36.67 19.28 23.64
N THR A 259 37.38 18.50 22.83
CA THR A 259 38.85 18.52 22.79
C THR A 259 39.36 19.87 22.31
N ILE A 260 38.76 20.44 21.27
CA ILE A 260 39.09 21.79 20.78
C ILE A 260 38.86 22.83 21.89
N ALA A 261 37.72 22.79 22.58
CA ALA A 261 37.44 23.72 23.67
C ALA A 261 38.50 23.67 24.79
N ARG A 262 38.95 22.46 25.17
CA ARG A 262 40.04 22.28 26.14
C ARG A 262 41.37 22.82 25.65
N LEU A 263 41.69 22.65 24.37
CA LEU A 263 42.92 23.20 23.77
C LEU A 263 42.89 24.73 23.77
N THR A 264 41.75 25.34 23.46
CA THR A 264 41.57 26.80 23.54
C THR A 264 41.72 27.31 24.98
N GLU A 265 41.18 26.59 25.98
CA GLU A 265 41.38 26.93 27.41
C GLU A 265 42.86 26.82 27.81
N ALA A 266 43.56 25.76 27.39
CA ALA A 266 44.99 25.59 27.64
C ALA A 266 45.83 26.70 26.99
N GLU A 267 45.46 27.15 25.78
CA GLU A 267 46.10 28.28 25.10
C GLU A 267 45.92 29.59 25.87
N GLN A 268 44.73 29.83 26.43
CA GLN A 268 44.47 31.00 27.27
C GLN A 268 45.32 30.99 28.55
N GLU A 269 45.45 29.86 29.23
CA GLU A 269 46.31 29.75 30.41
C GLU A 269 47.80 29.88 30.04
N HIS A 270 48.22 29.37 28.88
CA HIS A 270 49.57 29.59 28.36
C HIS A 270 49.84 31.08 28.07
N ALA A 271 48.88 31.80 27.48
CA ALA A 271 49.02 33.24 27.24
C ALA A 271 49.12 34.04 28.55
N LYS A 272 48.33 33.67 29.55
CA LYS A 272 48.36 34.27 30.89
C LYS A 272 49.67 34.01 31.62
N THR A 273 50.17 32.78 31.61
CA THR A 273 51.47 32.42 32.21
C THR A 273 52.63 33.12 31.50
N THR A 274 52.59 33.22 30.17
CA THR A 274 53.55 34.01 29.38
C THR A 274 53.54 35.48 29.79
N HIS A 275 52.36 36.08 29.97
CA HIS A 275 52.25 37.47 30.43
C HIS A 275 52.79 37.66 31.85
N GLN A 276 52.51 36.73 32.77
CA GLN A 276 53.08 36.74 34.11
C GLN A 276 54.61 36.64 34.09
N PHE A 277 55.16 35.76 33.25
CA PHE A 277 56.60 35.61 33.08
C PHE A 277 57.25 36.88 32.55
N MET A 278 56.67 37.54 31.55
CA MET A 278 57.13 38.83 31.04
C MET A 278 57.12 39.90 32.14
N SER A 279 56.07 39.98 32.96
CA SER A 279 56.03 40.90 34.11
C SER A 279 57.13 40.65 35.14
N VAL A 280 57.45 39.37 35.42
CA VAL A 280 58.56 39.00 36.32
C VAL A 280 59.90 39.38 35.71
N MET A 281 60.08 39.15 34.42
CA MET A 281 61.29 39.52 33.68
C MET A 281 61.53 41.03 33.71
N ASP A 282 60.49 41.84 33.49
CA ASP A 282 60.57 43.32 33.57
C ASP A 282 60.98 43.79 34.97
N LYS A 283 60.40 43.18 36.02
CA LYS A 283 60.78 43.47 37.42
C LYS A 283 62.23 43.09 37.70
N LEU A 284 62.68 41.94 37.19
CA LEU A 284 64.06 41.48 37.37
C LEU A 284 65.04 42.43 36.66
N GLN A 285 64.70 42.88 35.46
CA GLN A 285 65.50 43.85 34.71
C GLN A 285 65.57 45.20 35.43
N SER A 286 64.44 45.70 35.95
CA SER A 286 64.41 46.91 36.78
C SER A 286 65.29 46.78 38.03
N LYS A 287 65.25 45.63 38.71
CA LYS A 287 66.12 45.36 39.86
C LYS A 287 67.59 45.22 39.49
N GLY A 288 67.90 44.69 38.30
CA GLY A 288 69.25 44.69 37.76
C GLY A 288 69.79 46.12 37.61
N VAL A 289 69.00 47.02 37.03
CA VAL A 289 69.36 48.45 36.89
C VAL A 289 69.57 49.11 38.26
N GLU A 290 68.70 48.86 39.24
CA GLU A 290 68.88 49.36 40.62
C GLU A 290 70.18 48.85 41.27
N LEU A 291 70.49 47.56 41.09
CA LEU A 291 71.74 46.95 41.60
C LEU A 291 72.97 47.56 40.94
N ASP A 292 72.96 47.75 39.62
CA ASP A 292 74.05 48.41 38.88
C ASP A 292 74.24 49.86 39.35
N GLN A 293 73.15 50.58 39.62
CA GLN A 293 73.21 51.93 40.18
C GLN A 293 73.82 51.93 41.59
N MET A 294 73.42 51.00 42.46
CA MET A 294 74.03 50.86 43.79
C MET A 294 75.53 50.51 43.69
N ALA A 295 75.91 49.61 42.78
CA ALA A 295 77.30 49.27 42.53
C ALA A 295 78.10 50.52 42.07
N GLY A 296 77.52 51.35 41.20
CA GLY A 296 78.08 52.65 40.80
C GLY A 296 78.29 53.58 42.00
N THR A 297 77.27 53.76 42.85
CA THR A 297 77.41 54.61 44.06
C THR A 297 78.48 54.10 45.03
N LEU A 298 78.64 52.77 45.17
CA LEU A 298 79.71 52.19 45.98
C LEU A 298 81.10 52.44 45.38
N GLN A 299 81.22 52.39 44.05
CA GLN A 299 82.46 52.76 43.35
C GLN A 299 82.78 54.24 43.56
N ASP A 300 81.80 55.13 43.49
CA ASP A 300 81.97 56.57 43.74
C ASP A 300 82.42 56.84 45.19
N VAL A 301 81.77 56.20 46.17
CA VAL A 301 82.17 56.29 47.59
C VAL A 301 83.59 55.75 47.79
N SER A 302 83.93 54.62 47.17
CA SER A 302 85.28 54.06 47.21
C SER A 302 86.32 55.02 46.62
N ALA A 303 85.99 55.68 45.50
CA ALA A 303 86.84 56.68 44.87
C ALA A 303 87.01 57.93 45.76
N ALA A 304 85.94 58.42 46.39
CA ALA A 304 85.98 59.55 47.33
C ALA A 304 86.85 59.24 48.55
N ILE A 305 86.71 58.05 49.15
CA ILE A 305 87.56 57.60 50.27
C ILE A 305 89.03 57.55 49.85
N ARG A 306 89.34 57.02 48.65
CA ARG A 306 90.72 57.03 48.14
C ARG A 306 91.26 58.45 48.00
N SER A 307 90.48 59.37 47.45
CA SER A 307 90.88 60.78 47.29
C SER A 307 91.20 61.43 48.64
N ILE A 308 90.35 61.24 49.65
CA ILE A 308 90.59 61.74 51.02
C ILE A 308 91.89 61.14 51.59
N SER A 309 92.10 59.83 51.44
CA SER A 309 93.31 59.15 51.93
C SER A 309 94.60 59.60 51.24
N GLN A 310 94.51 60.07 49.99
CA GLN A 310 95.64 60.62 49.23
C GLN A 310 95.92 62.08 49.63
N SER A 311 94.87 62.88 49.90
CA SER A 311 95.02 64.26 50.40
C SER A 311 95.59 64.35 51.82
N SER A 312 95.53 63.27 52.61
CA SER A 312 96.11 63.24 53.96
C SER A 312 97.57 62.77 54.01
N ARG A 313 98.19 62.49 52.85
CA ARG A 313 99.60 62.05 52.73
C ARG A 313 100.52 63.08 52.07
N SER A 314 100.00 64.26 51.74
CA SER A 314 100.75 65.46 51.35
C SER A 314 100.76 66.46 52.50
#